data_AF-A0A235BMN7-F1
#
_entry.id   AF-A0A235BMN7-F1
#
_cell.length_a   1.000
_cell.length_b   1.000
_cell.length_c   1.000
_cell.angle_alpha   90.00
_cell.angle_beta   90.00
_cell.angle_gamma   90.00
#
_symmetry.space_group_name_H-M   'P 1'
#
loop_
_entity.id
_entity.type
_entity.pdbx_description
1 polymer ?
#
loop_
_entity_poly.entity_id
_entity_poly.type
_entity_poly.pdbx_seq_one_letter_code
_entity_poly.pdbx_strand_id
1 'polypeptide(L)' 'MSANIAEGYGRGTPGEFQQFLRYSRGSSAEADNWLFKATRQNLISRERYGEYQELFERLNKMIGSFIGKLRTQSKR' A
#
# COMPACT_ATOMS: atom_id res chain seq x y z
N MET A 1 5.67 -3.02 2.21
CA MET A 1 4.25 -2.75 2.51
C MET A 1 3.83 -3.31 3.86
N SER A 2 3.76 -4.64 4.03
CA SER A 2 3.29 -5.29 5.27
C SER A 2 4.07 -4.90 6.53
N ALA A 3 5.41 -4.78 6.44
CA ALA A 3 6.26 -4.38 7.56
C ALA A 3 5.87 -3.01 8.12
N ASN A 4 5.66 -2.01 7.26
CA ASN A 4 5.23 -0.67 7.68
C ASN A 4 3.84 -0.71 8.34
N ILE A 5 2.91 -1.52 7.85
CA ILE A 5 1.58 -1.69 8.48
C ILE A 5 1.72 -2.26 9.89
N ALA A 6 2.49 -3.34 10.05
CA ALA A 6 2.71 -4.00 11.33
C ALA A 6 3.44 -3.08 12.33
N GLU A 7 4.47 -2.37 11.86
CA GLU A 7 5.23 -1.43 12.68
C GLU A 7 4.34 -0.27 13.15
N GLY A 8 3.56 0.31 12.25
CA GLY A 8 2.62 1.37 12.59
C GLY A 8 1.54 0.94 13.58
N TYR A 9 1.03 -0.28 13.44
CA TYR A 9 0.05 -0.84 14.37
C TYR A 9 0.63 -1.01 15.78
N GLY A 10 1.92 -1.37 15.89
CA GLY A 10 2.62 -1.53 17.18
C GLY A 10 2.98 -0.23 17.90
N ARG A 11 2.89 0.94 17.25
CA ARG A 11 3.33 2.24 17.81
C ARG A 11 2.29 2.93 18.72
N GLY A 12 1.07 2.40 18.80
CA GLY A 12 0.10 2.75 19.85
C GLY A 12 -0.74 4.01 19.63
N THR A 13 -0.34 4.97 18.78
CA THR A 13 -1.16 6.16 18.49
C THR A 13 -1.80 6.13 17.08
N PRO A 14 -3.03 6.65 16.91
CA PRO A 14 -3.66 6.75 15.58
C PRO A 14 -2.87 7.60 14.58
N GLY A 15 -2.18 8.65 15.06
CA GLY A 15 -1.39 9.55 14.21
C GLY A 15 -0.15 8.86 13.63
N GLU A 16 0.59 8.13 14.46
CA GLU A 16 1.74 7.33 14.00
C GLU A 16 1.28 6.21 13.07
N PHE A 17 0.20 5.50 13.42
CA PHE A 17 -0.30 4.44 12.55
C PHE A 17 -0.66 4.97 11.16
N GLN A 18 -1.32 6.13 11.08
CA GLN A 18 -1.59 6.80 9.80
C GLN A 18 -0.32 7.13 9.02
N GLN A 19 0.75 7.58 9.68
CA GLN A 19 2.04 7.86 9.04
C GLN A 19 2.64 6.60 8.42
N PHE A 20 2.64 5.50 9.16
CA PHE A 20 3.12 4.21 8.67
C PHE A 20 2.26 3.62 7.55
N LEU A 21 0.95 3.85 7.56
CA LEU A 21 0.08 3.51 6.43
C LEU A 21 0.41 4.35 5.17
N ARG A 22 0.83 5.61 5.32
CA ARG A 22 1.35 6.41 4.19
C ARG A 22 2.66 5.85 3.64
N TYR A 23 3.60 5.45 4.50
CA TYR A 23 4.81 4.75 4.05
C TYR A 23 4.49 3.44 3.34
N SER A 24 3.49 2.70 3.81
CA SER A 24 3.01 1.48 3.15
C SER A 24 2.50 1.76 1.73
N ARG A 25 1.79 2.88 1.50
CA ARG A 25 1.37 3.31 0.16
C ARG A 25 2.56 3.71 -0.72
N GLY A 26 3.55 4.40 -0.16
CA GLY A 26 4.80 4.72 -0.87
C GLY A 26 5.49 3.47 -1.41
N SER A 27 5.73 2.48 -0.53
CA SER A 27 6.34 1.21 -0.95
C SER A 27 5.48 0.43 -1.95
N SER A 28 4.15 0.60 -1.92
CA SER A 28 3.25 0.00 -2.92
C SER A 28 3.49 0.59 -4.31
N ALA A 29 3.61 1.93 -4.40
CA ALA A 29 3.84 2.60 -5.67
C ALA A 29 5.23 2.27 -6.24
N GLU A 30 6.23 2.10 -5.38
CA GLU A 30 7.56 1.64 -5.79
C GLU A 30 7.51 0.22 -6.36
N ALA A 31 6.81 -0.70 -5.67
CA ALA A 31 6.65 -2.08 -6.13
C ALA A 31 5.90 -2.16 -7.47
N ASP A 32 4.88 -1.34 -7.65
CA ASP A 32 4.16 -1.19 -8.92
C ASP A 32 5.09 -0.73 -10.07
N ASN A 33 5.91 0.30 -9.84
CA ASN A 33 6.90 0.75 -10.81
C ASN A 33 7.95 -0.33 -11.15
N TRP A 34 8.41 -1.12 -10.17
CA TRP A 34 9.29 -2.26 -10.42
C TRP A 34 8.61 -3.33 -11.27
N LEU A 35 7.35 -3.62 -10.98
CA LEU A 35 6.56 -4.57 -11.75
C LEU A 35 6.39 -4.13 -13.21
N PHE A 36 6.09 -2.84 -13.44
CA PHE A 36 6.04 -2.27 -14.77
C PHE A 36 7.37 -2.44 -15.53
N LYS A 37 8.50 -2.15 -14.87
CA LYS A 37 9.83 -2.34 -15.46
C LYS A 37 10.15 -3.81 -15.75
N ALA A 38 9.72 -4.74 -14.87
CA ALA A 38 9.90 -6.17 -15.07
C ALA A 38 9.12 -6.66 -16.30
N THR A 39 7.86 -6.21 -16.48
CA THR A 39 7.06 -6.51 -17.68
C THR A 39 7.72 -5.99 -18.94
N ARG A 40 8.27 -4.76 -18.91
CA ARG A 40 8.99 -4.18 -20.06
C ARG A 40 10.24 -4.96 -20.46
N GLN A 41 10.86 -5.66 -19.50
CA GLN A 41 12.03 -6.50 -19.72
C GLN A 41 11.64 -7.96 -20.03
N ASN A 42 10.35 -8.27 -20.21
CA ASN A 42 9.83 -9.62 -20.40
C ASN A 42 10.20 -10.59 -19.28
N LEU A 43 10.46 -10.08 -18.06
CA LEU A 43 10.74 -10.91 -16.88
C LEU A 43 9.46 -11.48 -16.26
N ILE A 44 8.31 -10.89 -16.57
CA ILE A 44 6.98 -11.38 -16.22
C ILE A 44 6.05 -11.23 -17.42
N SER A 45 5.02 -12.10 -17.49
CA SER A 45 4.03 -12.04 -18.57
C SER A 45 3.04 -10.88 -18.37
N ARG A 46 2.37 -10.45 -19.45
CA ARG A 46 1.36 -9.39 -19.38
C ARG A 46 0.14 -9.80 -18.58
N GLU A 47 -0.22 -11.08 -18.62
CA GLU A 47 -1.33 -11.66 -17.85
C GLU A 47 -1.01 -11.57 -16.35
N ARG A 48 0.19 -12.00 -15.95
CA ARG A 48 0.66 -11.88 -14.57
C ARG A 48 0.74 -10.41 -14.13
N TYR A 49 1.23 -9.53 -14.99
CA TYR A 49 1.22 -8.09 -14.73
C TYR A 49 -0.19 -7.58 -14.42
N GLY A 50 -1.19 -7.94 -15.23
CA GLY A 50 -2.59 -7.56 -15.01
C GLY A 50 -3.13 -8.04 -13.67
N GLU A 51 -2.88 -9.30 -13.30
CA GLU A 51 -3.33 -9.83 -12.01
C GLU A 51 -2.71 -9.11 -10.81
N TYR A 52 -1.43 -8.76 -10.91
CA TYR A 52 -0.77 -7.98 -9.87
C TYR A 52 -1.30 -6.54 -9.82
N GLN A 53 -1.56 -5.90 -10.96
CA GLN A 53 -2.18 -4.56 -11.01
C GLN A 53 -3.51 -4.54 -10.25
N GLU A 54 -4.38 -5.52 -10.50
CA GLU A 54 -5.65 -5.64 -9.78
C GLU A 54 -5.44 -5.81 -8.26
N LEU A 55 -4.45 -6.61 -7.86
CA LEU A 55 -4.10 -6.79 -6.45
C LEU A 55 -3.61 -5.47 -5.83
N PHE A 56 -2.72 -4.75 -6.50
CA PHE A 56 -2.21 -3.45 -6.07
C PHE A 56 -3.35 -2.44 -5.91
N GLU A 57 -4.28 -2.39 -6.87
CA GLU A 57 -5.42 -1.49 -6.82
C GLU A 57 -6.32 -1.77 -5.61
N ARG A 58 -6.66 -3.06 -5.38
CA ARG A 58 -7.46 -3.47 -4.22
C ARG A 58 -6.79 -3.08 -2.90
N LEU A 59 -5.50 -3.37 -2.75
CA LEU A 59 -4.74 -3.05 -1.53
C LEU A 59 -4.67 -1.54 -1.29
N ASN A 60 -4.43 -0.75 -2.33
CA ASN A 60 -4.37 0.71 -2.23
C ASN A 60 -5.72 1.32 -1.85
N LYS A 61 -6.83 0.80 -2.39
CA LYS A 61 -8.19 1.19 -1.99
C LYS A 61 -8.45 0.88 -0.51
N MET A 62 -8.09 -0.32 -0.05
CA MET A 62 -8.25 -0.73 1.36
C MET A 62 -7.46 0.20 2.28
N ILE A 63 -6.16 0.40 2.04
CA ILE A 63 -5.30 1.27 2.85
C ILE A 63 -5.82 2.72 2.84
N GLY A 64 -6.20 3.24 1.66
CA GLY A 64 -6.74 4.59 1.52
C GLY A 64 -8.03 4.79 2.34
N SER A 65 -8.96 3.85 2.25
CA SER A 65 -10.22 3.90 3.03
C SER A 65 -9.96 3.84 4.54
N PHE A 66 -8.97 3.03 4.97
CA PHE A 66 -8.63 2.86 6.37
C PHE A 66 -7.96 4.10 6.96
N ILE A 67 -7.01 4.72 6.24
CA ILE A 67 -6.44 6.02 6.62
C ILE A 67 -7.56 7.06 6.81
N GLY A 68 -8.54 7.09 5.89
CA GLY A 68 -9.69 7.99 5.97
C GLY A 68 -10.51 7.81 7.25
N LYS A 69 -10.77 6.56 7.66
CA LYS A 69 -11.49 6.24 8.91
C LYS A 69 -10.72 6.66 10.15
N LEU A 70 -9.41 6.40 10.21
CA LEU A 70 -8.56 6.77 11.34
C LEU A 70 -8.55 8.30 11.59
N ARG A 71 -8.58 9.10 10.51
CA ARG A 71 -8.64 10.57 10.61
C ARG A 71 -9.94 11.07 11.26
N THR A 72 -11.07 10.40 11.01
CA THR A 72 -12.37 10.77 11.59
C THR A 72 -12.44 10.40 13.07
N GLN A 73 -11.83 9.28 13.48
CA GLN A 73 -11.82 8.83 14.87
C GLN A 73 -10.98 9.74 15.77
N SER A 74 -9.87 10.29 15.28
CA SER A 74 -9.00 11.20 16.04
C SER A 74 -9.56 12.61 16.24
N LYS A 75 -10.65 12.99 15.54
CA LYS A 75 -11.29 14.31 15.63
C LYS A 75 -12.50 14.35 16.58
N ARG A 76 -12.88 13.21 17.16
CA ARG A 76 -13.89 13.09 18.21
C ARG A 76 -13.21 13.05 19.57
#